data_AF-A0A3S4NPI6-F1
#
_entry.id   AF-A0A3S4NPI6-F1
#
_cell.length_a   1.000
_cell.length_b   1.000
_cell.length_c   1.000
_cell.angle_alpha   90.00
_cell.angle_beta   90.00
_cell.angle_gamma   90.00
#
_symmetry.space_group_name_H-M   'P 1'
#
loop_
_entity.id
_entity.type
_entity.pdbx_description
1 polymer ?
#
loop_
_entity_poly.entity_id
_entity_poly.type
_entity_poly.pdbx_seq_one_letter_code
_entity_poly.pdbx_strand_id
1 'polypeptide(L)'
;MKLDMDMRVGVMALVIMWFYAVHCMGQITPRSLVTEDYFNNLLAFVSPSCEGKSFYTYNDFITTAEAAVGFGTCSTDDARKVEIAAFLAHILHNTGGNDLGFDGLNNPEVVGQNPQISFKTAFWFWMKNCHDAIVDGEGFAATIRAINSPECQETAAAQDRQSNYLRFCSDFGVDPGPDTIC
;
A
#
# COMPACT_ATOMS: atom_id res chain seq x y z
N MET A 1 -36.27 -32.59 -10.39
CA MET A 1 -35.11 -32.79 -9.49
C MET A 1 -34.90 -31.49 -8.71
N LYS A 2 -35.36 -31.42 -7.45
CA LYS A 2 -35.14 -30.23 -6.60
C LYS A 2 -33.72 -30.34 -6.05
N LEU A 3 -32.87 -29.36 -6.33
CA LEU A 3 -31.55 -29.28 -5.70
C LEU A 3 -31.77 -29.16 -4.19
N ASP A 4 -31.22 -30.10 -3.43
CA ASP A 4 -31.16 -30.10 -1.97
C ASP A 4 -30.48 -28.81 -1.46
N MET A 5 -30.88 -28.32 -0.29
CA MET A 5 -30.37 -27.10 0.32
C MET A 5 -28.86 -27.20 0.56
N ASP A 6 -28.35 -28.37 0.94
CA ASP A 6 -26.92 -28.60 1.15
C ASP A 6 -26.13 -28.53 -0.17
N MET A 7 -26.71 -29.05 -1.25
CA MET A 7 -26.14 -28.92 -2.60
C MET A 7 -26.22 -27.47 -3.12
N ARG A 8 -27.28 -26.71 -2.77
CA ARG A 8 -27.37 -25.28 -3.10
C ARG A 8 -26.34 -24.45 -2.34
N VAL A 9 -26.10 -24.76 -1.06
CA VAL A 9 -25.06 -24.11 -0.25
C VAL A 9 -23.67 -24.45 -0.79
N GLY A 10 -23.41 -25.72 -1.13
CA GLY A 10 -22.14 -26.14 -1.74
C GLY A 10 -21.88 -25.49 -3.10
N VAL A 11 -22.89 -25.41 -3.97
CA VAL A 11 -22.80 -24.73 -5.27
C VAL A 11 -22.59 -23.23 -5.07
N MET A 12 -23.29 -22.58 -4.12
CA MET A 12 -23.07 -21.17 -3.82
C MET A 12 -21.68 -20.89 -3.25
N ALA A 13 -21.16 -21.73 -2.36
CA ALA A 13 -19.80 -21.59 -1.82
C ALA A 13 -18.73 -21.73 -2.90
N LEU A 14 -18.88 -22.68 -3.83
CA LEU A 14 -17.97 -22.83 -4.97
C LEU A 14 -18.05 -21.66 -5.95
N VAL A 15 -19.26 -21.15 -6.22
CA VAL A 15 -19.47 -19.97 -7.07
C VAL A 15 -18.88 -18.72 -6.41
N ILE A 16 -19.07 -18.52 -5.11
CA ILE A 16 -18.47 -17.43 -4.34
C ILE A 16 -16.94 -17.54 -4.35
N MET A 17 -16.36 -18.70 -4.07
CA MET A 17 -14.91 -18.91 -4.16
C MET A 17 -14.37 -18.66 -5.57
N TRP A 18 -15.14 -18.99 -6.61
CA TRP A 18 -14.78 -18.70 -8.00
C TRP A 18 -14.82 -17.20 -8.29
N PHE A 19 -15.85 -16.48 -7.82
CA PHE A 19 -15.92 -15.03 -7.94
C PHE A 19 -14.80 -14.32 -7.16
N TYR A 20 -14.44 -14.79 -5.96
CA TYR A 20 -13.28 -14.29 -5.20
C TYR A 20 -11.95 -14.55 -5.94
N ALA A 21 -11.75 -15.76 -6.48
CA ALA A 21 -10.56 -16.08 -7.26
C ALA A 21 -10.44 -15.24 -8.53
N VAL A 22 -11.56 -14.94 -9.21
CA VAL A 22 -11.60 -14.04 -10.37
C VAL A 22 -11.22 -12.60 -9.99
N HIS A 23 -11.58 -12.13 -8.79
CA HIS A 23 -11.21 -10.78 -8.31
C HIS A 23 -9.73 -10.61 -7.96
N CYS A 24 -8.98 -11.71 -7.80
CA CYS A 24 -7.53 -11.68 -7.55
C CYS A 24 -6.68 -11.97 -8.80
N MET A 25 -7.30 -12.12 -9.99
CA MET A 25 -6.61 -12.37 -11.26
C MET A 25 -6.60 -11.15 -12.20
N GLY A 26 -6.71 -9.94 -11.62
CA GLY A 26 -6.70 -8.70 -12.38
C GLY A 26 -5.39 -8.45 -13.12
N GLN A 27 -5.45 -7.70 -14.24
CA GLN A 27 -4.27 -7.38 -15.06
C GLN A 27 -3.32 -6.37 -14.39
N ILE A 28 -3.81 -5.67 -13.37
CA ILE A 28 -3.03 -4.67 -12.65
C ILE A 28 -2.36 -5.33 -11.45
N THR A 29 -1.04 -5.32 -11.45
CA THR A 29 -0.15 -5.74 -10.37
C THR A 29 0.72 -4.57 -9.90
N PRO A 30 1.40 -4.67 -8.73
CA PRO A 30 2.36 -3.66 -8.29
C PRO A 30 3.39 -3.31 -9.38
N ARG A 31 3.85 -4.30 -10.15
CA ARG A 31 4.85 -4.14 -11.22
C ARG A 31 4.31 -3.40 -12.43
N SER A 32 3.03 -3.60 -12.73
CA SER A 32 2.39 -2.93 -13.86
C SER A 32 2.12 -1.44 -13.61
N LEU A 33 1.96 -1.01 -12.34
CA LEU A 33 1.75 0.38 -11.97
C LEU A 33 3.05 1.09 -11.62
N VAL A 34 3.82 0.51 -10.69
CA VAL A 34 5.10 1.05 -10.25
C VAL A 34 6.18 0.43 -11.12
N THR A 35 6.38 1.01 -12.29
CA THR A 35 7.49 0.61 -13.17
C THR A 35 8.83 1.03 -12.60
N GLU A 36 9.92 0.45 -13.10
CA GLU A 36 11.28 0.84 -12.69
C GLU A 36 11.54 2.33 -12.95
N ASP A 37 11.14 2.82 -14.14
CA ASP A 37 11.27 4.23 -14.49
C ASP A 37 10.48 5.13 -13.55
N TYR A 38 9.25 4.74 -13.22
CA TYR A 38 8.41 5.48 -12.28
C TYR A 38 9.06 5.55 -10.89
N PHE A 39 9.52 4.42 -10.36
CA PHE A 39 10.23 4.35 -9.07
C PHE A 39 11.50 5.21 -9.08
N ASN A 40 12.31 5.12 -10.13
CA ASN A 40 13.54 5.90 -10.26
C ASN A 40 13.27 7.40 -10.36
N ASN A 41 12.17 7.80 -11.00
CA ASN A 41 11.74 9.20 -11.06
C ASN A 41 11.33 9.74 -9.68
N LEU A 42 10.74 8.93 -8.80
CA LEU A 42 10.47 9.33 -7.41
C LEU A 42 11.78 9.61 -6.65
N LEU A 43 12.78 8.74 -6.82
CA LEU A 43 14.09 8.91 -6.18
C LEU A 43 14.95 10.02 -6.80
N ALA A 44 14.62 10.48 -8.00
CA ALA A 44 15.37 11.54 -8.68
C ALA A 44 15.36 12.85 -7.88
N PHE A 45 14.26 13.14 -7.17
CA PHE A 45 14.09 14.32 -6.33
C PHE A 45 14.80 14.23 -4.97
N VAL A 46 15.25 13.03 -4.58
CA VAL A 46 15.98 12.82 -3.33
C VAL A 46 17.42 13.31 -3.48
N SER A 47 17.94 14.04 -2.49
CA SER A 47 19.34 14.51 -2.51
C SER A 47 20.31 13.34 -2.71
N PRO A 48 21.38 13.50 -3.52
CA PRO A 48 22.46 12.52 -3.61
C PRO A 48 23.12 12.19 -2.26
N SER A 49 23.03 13.08 -1.28
CA SER A 49 23.59 12.89 0.06
C SER A 49 22.66 12.15 1.01
N CYS A 50 21.42 11.82 0.61
CA CYS A 50 20.50 11.04 1.42
C CYS A 50 20.89 9.57 1.37
N GLU A 51 21.13 8.96 2.53
CA GLU A 51 21.48 7.54 2.67
C GLU A 51 20.44 6.63 2.00
N GLY A 52 19.16 7.03 2.06
CA GLY A 52 18.06 6.32 1.43
C GLY A 52 18.15 6.20 -0.09
N LYS A 53 18.84 7.13 -0.78
CA LYS A 53 18.87 7.17 -2.25
C LYS A 53 19.61 5.98 -2.87
N SER A 54 20.70 5.53 -2.24
CA SER A 54 21.44 4.33 -2.67
C SER A 54 20.94 3.07 -1.98
N PHE A 55 20.19 3.20 -0.90
CA PHE A 55 19.71 2.07 -0.10
C PHE A 55 18.47 1.41 -0.73
N TYR A 56 17.47 2.19 -1.14
CA TYR A 56 16.23 1.66 -1.71
C TYR A 56 16.34 1.45 -3.22
N THR A 57 16.16 0.20 -3.65
CA THR A 57 16.17 -0.16 -5.08
C THR A 57 14.79 -0.60 -5.55
N TYR A 58 14.53 -0.40 -6.85
CA TYR A 58 13.29 -0.89 -7.47
C TYR A 58 13.11 -2.39 -7.30
N ASN A 59 14.18 -3.18 -7.49
CA ASN A 59 14.09 -4.64 -7.43
C ASN A 59 13.73 -5.13 -6.02
N ASP A 60 14.29 -4.53 -4.97
CA ASP A 60 13.94 -4.87 -3.59
C ASP A 60 12.50 -4.47 -3.24
N PHE A 61 12.05 -3.32 -3.74
CA PHE A 61 10.66 -2.90 -3.61
C PHE A 61 9.72 -3.89 -4.29
N ILE A 62 9.92 -4.14 -5.59
CA ILE A 62 8.92 -4.86 -6.38
C ILE A 62 8.84 -6.33 -6.04
N THR A 63 9.98 -6.99 -5.78
CA THR A 63 9.99 -8.39 -5.37
C THR A 63 9.34 -8.59 -4.01
N THR A 64 9.48 -7.62 -3.10
CA THR A 64 8.80 -7.68 -1.80
C THR A 64 7.31 -7.37 -1.92
N ALA A 65 6.93 -6.40 -2.76
CA ALA A 65 5.53 -6.08 -3.03
C ALA A 65 4.78 -7.28 -3.60
N GLU A 66 5.37 -7.97 -4.58
CA GLU A 66 4.78 -9.17 -5.20
C GLU A 66 4.76 -10.38 -4.24
N ALA A 67 5.59 -10.38 -3.20
CA ALA A 67 5.56 -11.41 -2.16
C ALA A 67 4.54 -11.11 -1.04
N ALA A 68 4.03 -9.88 -0.94
CA ALA A 68 3.00 -9.50 0.01
C ALA A 68 1.63 -9.93 -0.52
N VAL A 69 1.17 -11.12 -0.12
CA VAL A 69 -0.09 -11.72 -0.58
C VAL A 69 -1.26 -10.74 -0.39
N GLY A 70 -1.97 -10.44 -1.49
CA GLY A 70 -3.15 -9.56 -1.50
C GLY A 70 -2.84 -8.11 -1.86
N PHE A 71 -1.63 -7.62 -1.57
CA PHE A 71 -1.22 -6.24 -1.87
C PHE A 71 -1.30 -5.96 -3.37
N GLY A 72 -2.13 -4.99 -3.76
CA GLY A 72 -2.23 -4.51 -5.13
C GLY A 72 -2.59 -5.60 -6.16
N THR A 73 -3.13 -6.74 -5.73
CA THR A 73 -3.39 -7.93 -6.55
C THR A 73 -4.80 -8.48 -6.41
N CYS A 74 -5.48 -8.17 -5.30
CA CYS A 74 -6.88 -8.53 -5.07
C CYS A 74 -7.77 -7.28 -5.04
N SER A 75 -9.08 -7.46 -5.29
CA SER A 75 -10.09 -6.39 -5.49
C SER A 75 -10.13 -5.82 -6.92
N THR A 76 -10.90 -4.76 -7.13
CA THR A 76 -11.08 -4.10 -8.44
C THR A 76 -9.80 -3.40 -8.91
N ASP A 77 -9.69 -3.12 -10.21
CA ASP A 77 -8.55 -2.38 -10.77
C ASP A 77 -8.32 -1.04 -10.06
N ASP A 78 -9.41 -0.33 -9.75
CA ASP A 78 -9.35 0.95 -9.04
C ASP A 78 -8.91 0.76 -7.58
N ALA A 79 -9.43 -0.25 -6.87
CA ALA A 79 -8.99 -0.55 -5.51
C ALA A 79 -7.50 -0.91 -5.45
N ARG A 80 -6.99 -1.67 -6.42
CA ARG A 80 -5.55 -2.02 -6.52
C ARG A 80 -4.68 -0.78 -6.73
N LYS A 81 -5.11 0.15 -7.58
CA LYS A 81 -4.41 1.44 -7.80
C LYS A 81 -4.45 2.33 -6.56
N VAL A 82 -5.62 2.45 -5.93
CA VAL A 82 -5.84 3.24 -4.72
C VAL A 82 -4.99 2.71 -3.56
N GLU A 83 -4.94 1.39 -3.37
CA GLU A 83 -4.10 0.77 -2.35
C GLU A 83 -2.61 1.10 -2.57
N ILE A 84 -2.11 0.93 -3.81
CA ILE A 84 -0.70 1.20 -4.13
C ILE A 84 -0.38 2.69 -3.97
N ALA A 85 -1.30 3.59 -4.37
CA ALA A 85 -1.16 5.02 -4.15
C ALA A 85 -1.09 5.38 -2.65
N ALA A 86 -1.96 4.78 -1.85
CA ALA A 86 -1.99 4.98 -0.41
C ALA A 86 -0.70 4.52 0.27
N PHE A 87 -0.21 3.31 -0.07
CA PHE A 87 1.05 2.80 0.45
C PHE A 87 2.22 3.73 0.11
N LEU A 88 2.36 4.13 -1.15
CA LEU A 88 3.44 5.03 -1.58
C LEU A 88 3.35 6.40 -0.90
N ALA A 89 2.16 6.92 -0.64
CA ALA A 89 1.96 8.19 0.05
C ALA A 89 2.54 8.17 1.47
N HIS A 90 2.27 7.11 2.23
CA HIS A 90 2.82 6.96 3.56
C HIS A 90 4.33 6.75 3.55
N ILE A 91 4.84 5.92 2.64
CA ILE A 91 6.29 5.70 2.51
C ILE A 91 6.98 7.02 2.19
N LEU A 92 6.48 7.80 1.24
CA LEU A 92 7.10 9.06 0.87
C LEU A 92 7.01 10.09 2.00
N HIS A 93 5.90 10.18 2.72
CA HIS A 93 5.80 11.05 3.90
C HIS A 93 6.85 10.67 4.95
N ASN A 94 6.94 9.39 5.29
CA ASN A 94 7.83 8.89 6.34
C ASN A 94 9.32 8.92 5.95
N THR A 95 9.65 8.93 4.65
CA THR A 95 11.06 8.88 4.17
C THR A 95 11.53 10.15 3.47
N GLY A 96 10.61 11.01 3.02
CA GLY A 96 10.87 12.26 2.30
C GLY A 96 10.74 13.53 3.14
N GLY A 97 10.28 13.43 4.40
CA GLY A 97 10.17 14.52 5.37
C GLY A 97 10.79 14.11 6.71
N ASN A 98 11.31 15.09 7.46
CA ASN A 98 12.13 14.94 8.69
C ASN A 98 11.48 14.22 9.89
N ASP A 99 10.35 13.53 9.73
CA ASP A 99 9.59 12.96 10.83
C ASP A 99 9.65 11.43 10.82
N LEU A 100 10.80 10.90 11.25
CA LEU A 100 10.83 9.62 11.95
C LEU A 100 11.78 9.73 13.15
N GLY A 101 11.21 10.07 14.30
CA GLY A 101 11.80 9.77 15.61
C GLY A 101 11.79 8.26 15.84
N PHE A 102 12.61 7.51 15.09
CA PHE A 102 12.71 6.07 15.19
C PHE A 102 13.59 5.66 16.37
N ASP A 103 12.96 5.15 17.44
CA ASP A 103 13.60 4.30 18.45
C ASP A 103 13.16 2.85 18.19
N GLY A 104 14.01 2.11 17.48
CA GLY A 104 13.80 0.70 17.18
C GLY A 104 14.16 -0.17 18.38
N LEU A 105 13.31 -0.07 19.40
CA LEU A 105 13.54 -0.21 20.83
C LEU A 105 14.43 -1.31 21.42
N ASN A 106 15.05 -2.25 20.70
CA ASN A 106 16.07 -3.16 21.29
C ASN A 106 17.15 -3.74 20.36
N ASN A 107 17.06 -3.61 19.02
CA ASN A 107 18.16 -3.84 18.04
C ASN A 107 17.61 -3.75 16.60
N PRO A 108 17.46 -2.55 16.02
CA PRO A 108 16.74 -2.38 14.77
C PRO A 108 17.63 -2.24 13.53
N GLU A 109 18.96 -2.37 13.67
CA GLU A 109 19.89 -2.02 12.60
C GLU A 109 19.66 -2.81 11.30
N VAL A 110 19.15 -4.04 11.36
CA VAL A 110 18.90 -4.87 10.16
C VAL A 110 17.86 -4.26 9.21
N VAL A 111 16.88 -3.51 9.73
CA VAL A 111 15.86 -2.80 8.93
C VAL A 111 16.48 -1.64 8.16
N GLY A 112 17.53 -1.02 8.72
CA GLY A 112 18.33 0.03 8.08
C GLY A 112 19.52 -0.48 7.27
N GLN A 113 19.84 -1.78 7.33
CA GLN A 113 21.00 -2.38 6.65
C GLN A 113 20.61 -3.26 5.46
N ASN A 114 19.37 -3.74 5.39
CA ASN A 114 18.89 -4.58 4.30
C ASN A 114 17.57 -4.03 3.71
N PRO A 115 17.57 -3.54 2.46
CA PRO A 115 16.39 -2.92 1.86
C PRO A 115 15.21 -3.88 1.71
N GLN A 116 15.44 -5.17 1.46
CA GLN A 116 14.36 -6.15 1.41
C GLN A 116 13.71 -6.36 2.78
N ILE A 117 14.51 -6.40 3.85
CA ILE A 117 13.96 -6.52 5.22
C ILE A 117 13.19 -5.24 5.56
N SER A 118 13.72 -4.07 5.19
CA SER A 118 13.04 -2.78 5.33
C SER A 118 11.66 -2.79 4.66
N PHE A 119 11.59 -3.17 3.38
CA PHE A 119 10.33 -3.30 2.66
C PHE A 119 9.42 -4.37 3.25
N LYS A 120 9.96 -5.54 3.65
CA LYS A 120 9.15 -6.61 4.25
C LYS A 120 8.46 -6.14 5.53
N THR A 121 9.15 -5.34 6.36
CA THR A 121 8.56 -4.75 7.55
C THR A 121 7.45 -3.76 7.19
N ALA A 122 7.65 -2.90 6.19
CA ALA A 122 6.64 -1.96 5.71
C ALA A 122 5.40 -2.67 5.16
N PHE A 123 5.58 -3.66 4.29
CA PHE A 123 4.47 -4.47 3.75
C PHE A 123 3.78 -5.29 4.83
N TRP A 124 4.51 -5.91 5.75
CA TRP A 124 3.90 -6.62 6.88
C TRP A 124 3.01 -5.70 7.72
N PHE A 125 3.47 -4.49 8.02
CA PHE A 125 2.68 -3.51 8.76
C PHE A 125 1.44 -3.11 7.97
N TRP A 126 1.61 -2.80 6.68
CA TRP A 126 0.51 -2.42 5.78
C TRP A 126 -0.57 -3.47 5.71
N MET A 127 -0.19 -4.73 5.41
CA MET A 127 -1.13 -5.84 5.29
C MET A 127 -1.87 -6.13 6.59
N LYS A 128 -1.26 -5.83 7.74
CA LYS A 128 -1.85 -6.08 9.04
C LYS A 128 -2.77 -4.96 9.54
N ASN A 129 -2.49 -3.71 9.18
CA ASN A 129 -3.13 -2.55 9.83
C ASN A 129 -3.79 -1.56 8.86
N CYS A 130 -3.54 -1.65 7.55
CA CYS A 130 -3.98 -0.64 6.58
C CYS A 130 -4.69 -1.23 5.35
N HIS A 131 -4.32 -2.43 4.92
CA HIS A 131 -4.85 -3.09 3.71
C HIS A 131 -6.38 -3.12 3.71
N ASP A 132 -6.98 -3.75 4.72
CA ASP A 132 -8.43 -3.91 4.80
C ASP A 132 -9.15 -2.56 4.75
N ALA A 133 -8.67 -1.56 5.51
CA ALA A 133 -9.28 -0.23 5.56
C ALA A 133 -9.36 0.45 4.19
N ILE A 134 -8.29 0.37 3.39
CA ILE A 134 -8.28 1.03 2.07
C ILE A 134 -9.06 0.23 1.01
N VAL A 135 -9.00 -1.10 1.04
CA VAL A 135 -9.66 -1.94 0.02
C VAL A 135 -11.16 -2.17 0.30
N ASP A 136 -11.58 -2.11 1.58
CA ASP A 136 -12.98 -2.26 1.99
C ASP A 136 -13.74 -0.90 2.04
N GLY A 137 -13.08 0.19 1.66
CA GLY A 137 -13.71 1.48 1.42
C GLY A 137 -13.83 2.39 2.65
N GLU A 138 -13.03 2.19 3.70
CA GLU A 138 -12.94 3.13 4.84
C GLU A 138 -12.15 4.41 4.50
N GLY A 139 -11.47 4.44 3.35
CA GLY A 139 -10.76 5.59 2.79
C GLY A 139 -9.34 5.79 3.33
N PHE A 140 -8.59 6.70 2.70
CA PHE A 140 -7.19 6.98 3.05
C PHE A 140 -7.02 7.58 4.47
N ALA A 141 -8.03 8.28 4.98
CA ALA A 141 -8.04 8.75 6.36
C ALA A 141 -7.93 7.60 7.39
N ALA A 142 -8.48 6.42 7.08
CA ALA A 142 -8.38 5.26 7.94
C ALA A 142 -6.95 4.71 8.02
N THR A 143 -6.19 4.78 6.91
CA THR A 143 -4.78 4.37 6.90
C THR A 143 -3.90 5.38 7.65
N ILE A 144 -4.19 6.69 7.57
CA ILE A 144 -3.54 7.70 8.42
C ILE A 144 -3.81 7.40 9.90
N ARG A 145 -5.06 7.12 10.28
CA ARG A 145 -5.42 6.74 11.66
C ARG A 145 -4.65 5.51 12.14
N ALA A 146 -4.52 4.50 11.29
CA ALA A 146 -3.83 3.26 11.63
C ALA A 146 -2.32 3.46 11.80
N ILE A 147 -1.71 4.36 11.03
CA ILE A 147 -0.27 4.65 11.09
C ILE A 147 0.06 5.55 12.26
N ASN A 148 -0.68 6.66 12.43
CA ASN A 148 -0.41 7.64 13.47
C ASN A 148 -1.67 8.46 13.78
N SER A 149 -2.58 7.89 14.58
CA SER A 149 -3.85 8.53 14.93
C SER A 149 -3.77 9.96 15.50
N PRO A 150 -2.71 10.39 16.22
CA PRO A 150 -2.55 11.79 16.61
C PRO A 150 -2.47 12.79 15.44
N GLU A 151 -2.06 12.39 14.24
CA GLU A 151 -2.00 13.29 13.07
C GLU A 151 -3.39 13.72 12.58
N CYS A 152 -4.42 12.94 12.91
CA CYS A 152 -5.83 13.14 12.53
C CYS A 152 -6.54 14.31 13.25
N GLN A 153 -5.77 15.32 13.63
CA GLN A 153 -6.27 16.61 14.09
C GLN A 153 -6.04 17.64 12.98
N GLU A 154 -6.16 17.22 11.72
CA GLU A 154 -5.85 18.00 10.50
C GLU A 154 -4.46 18.67 10.57
N THR A 155 -3.46 17.91 11.02
CA THR A 155 -2.08 18.41 11.13
C THR A 155 -1.44 18.59 9.75
N ALA A 156 -0.33 19.35 9.70
CA ALA A 156 0.49 19.44 8.49
C ALA A 156 0.97 18.05 8.01
N ALA A 157 1.17 17.10 8.93
CA ALA A 157 1.58 15.74 8.58
C ALA A 157 0.45 14.98 7.83
N ALA A 158 -0.78 15.04 8.34
CA ALA A 158 -1.92 14.44 7.65
C ALA A 158 -2.17 15.07 6.26
N GLN A 159 -2.01 16.39 6.15
CA GLN A 159 -2.10 17.11 4.87
C GLN A 159 -1.00 16.70 3.88
N ASP A 160 0.24 16.48 4.34
CA ASP A 160 1.32 16.00 3.49
C ASP A 160 1.07 14.57 2.98
N ARG A 161 0.61 13.67 3.86
CA ARG A 161 0.17 12.33 3.46
C ARG A 161 -0.94 12.39 2.41
N GLN A 162 -1.96 13.21 2.63
CA GLN A 162 -3.07 13.39 1.69
C GLN A 162 -2.56 13.93 0.34
N SER A 163 -1.71 14.95 0.35
CA SER A 163 -1.14 15.54 -0.87
C SER A 163 -0.38 14.51 -1.71
N ASN A 164 0.45 13.68 -1.07
CA ASN A 164 1.15 12.59 -1.73
C ASN A 164 0.17 11.54 -2.29
N TYR A 165 -0.86 11.16 -1.52
CA TYR A 165 -1.89 10.22 -1.97
C TYR A 165 -2.65 10.73 -3.21
N LEU A 166 -3.12 11.98 -3.18
CA LEU A 166 -3.81 12.58 -4.31
C LEU A 166 -2.92 12.66 -5.56
N ARG A 167 -1.62 12.96 -5.39
CA ARG A 167 -0.66 12.92 -6.50
C ARG A 167 -0.57 11.52 -7.10
N PHE A 168 -0.39 10.48 -6.27
CA PHE A 168 -0.29 9.11 -6.76
C PHE A 168 -1.59 8.59 -7.39
N CYS A 169 -2.76 8.94 -6.86
CA CYS A 169 -4.03 8.65 -7.51
C CYS A 169 -4.13 9.31 -8.89
N SER A 170 -3.69 10.56 -9.02
CA SER A 170 -3.60 11.24 -10.31
C SER A 170 -2.64 10.54 -11.28
N ASP A 171 -1.45 10.15 -10.82
CA ASP A 171 -0.45 9.47 -11.63
C ASP A 171 -0.96 8.11 -12.17
N PHE A 172 -1.77 7.40 -11.38
CA PHE A 172 -2.37 6.11 -11.76
C PHE A 172 -3.72 6.23 -12.48
N GLY A 173 -4.22 7.45 -12.65
CA GLY A 173 -5.51 7.73 -13.28
C GLY A 173 -6.66 7.02 -12.54
N VAL A 174 -6.69 7.15 -11.22
CA VAL A 174 -7.74 6.58 -10.36
C VAL A 174 -8.40 7.68 -9.50
N ASP A 175 -9.69 7.52 -9.24
CA ASP A 175 -10.41 8.36 -8.26
C ASP A 175 -9.91 8.03 -6.84
N PRO A 176 -9.42 9.02 -6.06
CA PRO A 176 -8.98 8.78 -4.69
C PRO A 176 -10.10 8.38 -3.72
N GLY A 177 -11.37 8.56 -4.12
CA GLY A 177 -12.53 8.25 -3.28
C GLY A 177 -12.78 9.28 -2.17
N PRO A 178 -13.79 9.05 -1.33
CA PRO A 178 -14.08 9.89 -0.16
C PRO A 178 -13.08 9.63 0.99
N ASP A 179 -13.23 10.39 2.07
CA ASP A 179 -12.53 10.17 3.34
C ASP A 179 -11.00 10.10 3.17
N THR A 180 -10.45 11.08 2.44
CA THR A 180 -9.01 11.15 2.12
C THR A 180 -8.18 11.84 3.18
N ILE A 181 -8.80 12.40 4.21
CA ILE A 181 -8.12 13.07 5.32
C ILE A 181 -8.85 12.86 6.64
N CYS A 182 -8.04 12.81 7.69
CA CYS A 182 -8.38 13.06 9.07
C CYS A 182 -7.37 14.13 9.55
#